data_AF-A0A7J6X3S6-F1
#
_entry.id   AF-A0A7J6X3S6-F1
#
_cell.length_a   1.000
_cell.length_b   1.000
_cell.length_c   1.000
_cell.angle_alpha   90.00
_cell.angle_beta   90.00
_cell.angle_gamma   90.00
#
_symmetry.space_group_name_H-M   'P 1'
#
loop_
_entity.id
_entity.type
_entity.pdbx_description
1 polymer ?
#
loop_
_entity_poly.entity_id
_entity_poly.type
_entity_poly.pdbx_seq_one_letter_code
_entity_poly.pdbx_strand_id
1 'polypeptide(L)'
;MGMGMVEPLKVCNVIDRNTNQWEIQLLKELVLEPVLYSILQVPIRHHSIADSVNWNGSTNGAFSVKSAYALARVEESSSSTVQEDDQ
;
A
#
# COMPACT_ATOMS: atom_id res chain seq x y z
N MET A 1 27.34 27.94 0.20
CA MET A 1 26.53 26.97 -0.55
C MET A 1 25.79 26.12 0.47
N GLY A 2 24.53 26.44 0.75
CA GLY A 2 23.71 25.62 1.64
C GLY A 2 23.25 24.39 0.87
N MET A 3 23.62 23.19 1.32
CA MET A 3 22.87 21.99 0.94
C MET A 3 21.50 22.14 1.59
N GLY A 4 20.55 22.68 0.83
CA GLY A 4 19.13 22.63 1.19
C GLY A 4 18.77 21.17 1.41
N MET A 5 18.06 20.88 2.49
CA MET A 5 17.62 19.53 2.83
C MET A 5 16.87 18.96 1.62
N VAL A 6 17.51 18.04 0.91
CA VAL A 6 16.85 17.26 -0.13
C VAL A 6 15.94 16.32 0.63
N GLU A 7 14.63 16.62 0.62
CA GLU A 7 13.59 15.67 1.03
C GLU A 7 13.97 14.27 0.50
N PRO A 8 13.85 13.21 1.32
CA PRO A 8 14.26 11.88 0.89
C PRO A 8 13.51 11.53 -0.39
N LEU A 9 14.25 11.30 -1.46
CA LEU A 9 13.71 10.95 -2.78
C LEU A 9 12.91 9.66 -2.63
N LYS A 10 11.57 9.79 -2.71
CA LYS A 10 10.67 8.64 -2.72
C LYS A 10 10.68 8.02 -4.11
N VAL A 11 10.54 6.70 -4.17
CA VAL A 11 10.42 5.96 -5.44
C VAL A 11 9.28 6.50 -6.30
N CYS A 12 8.15 6.90 -5.70
CA CYS A 12 7.03 7.48 -6.42
C CYS A 12 7.33 8.83 -7.10
N ASN A 13 8.43 9.50 -6.75
CA ASN A 13 8.81 10.78 -7.33
C ASN A 13 9.67 10.61 -8.60
N VAL A 14 10.21 9.41 -8.83
CA VAL A 14 10.99 9.06 -10.02
C VAL A 14 10.19 8.16 -10.98
N ILE A 15 8.87 8.13 -10.81
CA ILE A 15 7.92 7.41 -11.67
C ILE A 15 6.99 8.45 -12.30
N ASP A 16 6.91 8.46 -13.63
CA ASP A 16 5.93 9.25 -14.35
C ASP A 16 4.53 8.67 -14.09
N ARG A 17 3.66 9.46 -13.48
CA ARG A 17 2.29 9.02 -13.13
C ARG A 17 1.40 8.81 -14.34
N ASN A 18 1.71 9.44 -15.48
CA ASN A 18 0.89 9.34 -16.69
C ASN A 18 1.22 8.09 -17.50
N THR A 19 2.51 7.77 -17.61
CA THR A 19 2.99 6.62 -18.38
C THR A 19 3.26 5.38 -17.51
N ASN A 20 3.33 5.57 -16.19
CA ASN A 20 3.71 4.54 -15.21
C ASN A 20 5.09 3.92 -15.53
N GLN A 21 6.01 4.75 -16.01
CA GLN A 21 7.39 4.39 -16.35
C GLN A 21 8.39 5.14 -15.46
N TRP A 22 9.61 4.63 -15.39
CA TRP A 22 10.71 5.32 -14.69
C TRP A 22 11.06 6.63 -15.41
N GLU A 23 11.25 7.70 -14.64
CA GLU A 23 11.80 8.96 -15.15
C GLU A 23 13.32 8.86 -15.31
N ILE A 24 13.76 8.39 -16.48
CA ILE A 24 15.16 8.05 -16.76
C ILE A 24 16.08 9.26 -16.58
N GLN A 25 15.62 10.45 -16.98
CA GLN A 25 16.39 11.69 -16.97
C GLN A 25 16.66 12.13 -15.53
N LEU A 26 15.64 12.05 -14.68
CA LEU A 26 15.76 12.32 -13.26
C LEU A 26 16.67 11.28 -12.58
N LEU A 27 16.51 9.99 -12.90
CA LEU A 27 17.36 8.93 -12.34
C LEU A 27 18.85 9.10 -12.71
N LYS A 28 19.16 9.56 -13.94
CA LYS A 28 20.55 9.84 -14.36
C LYS A 28 21.23 10.93 -13.53
N GLU A 29 20.47 11.88 -13.00
CA GLU A 29 21.00 12.94 -12.13
C GLU A 29 21.14 12.49 -10.67
N LEU A 30 20.35 11.50 -10.25
CA LEU A 30 20.23 11.09 -8.86
C LEU A 30 21.09 9.88 -8.49
N VAL A 31 21.40 9.00 -9.44
CA VAL A 31 22.12 7.74 -9.17
C VAL A 31 23.26 7.48 -10.15
N LEU A 32 24.21 6.66 -9.72
CA LEU A 32 25.32 6.20 -10.57
C LEU A 32 24.82 5.18 -11.61
N GLU A 33 25.50 5.12 -12.75
CA GLU A 33 25.19 4.21 -13.87
C GLU A 33 24.90 2.75 -13.48
N PRO A 34 25.71 2.08 -12.64
CA PRO A 34 25.42 0.69 -12.24
C PRO A 34 24.09 0.54 -11.47
N VAL A 35 23.74 1.55 -10.68
CA VAL A 35 22.49 1.60 -9.90
C VAL A 35 21.33 1.92 -10.82
N LEU A 36 21.50 2.86 -11.75
CA LEU A 36 20.52 3.19 -12.78
C LEU A 36 20.13 1.94 -13.57
N TYR A 37 21.11 1.18 -14.06
CA TYR A 37 20.88 -0.06 -14.79
C TYR A 37 20.05 -1.07 -13.97
N SER A 38 20.36 -1.20 -12.69
CA SER A 38 19.63 -2.10 -11.78
C SER A 38 18.18 -1.64 -11.55
N ILE A 39 17.96 -0.34 -11.38
CA ILE A 39 16.61 0.24 -11.20
C ILE A 39 15.76 0.04 -12.46
N LEU A 40 16.33 0.29 -13.64
CA LEU A 40 15.60 0.17 -14.91
C LEU A 40 15.19 -1.28 -15.24
N GLN A 41 15.81 -2.29 -14.61
CA GLN A 41 15.37 -3.67 -14.71
C GLN A 41 14.15 -4.00 -13.83
N VAL A 42 13.81 -3.16 -12.86
CA VAL A 42 12.63 -3.37 -12.01
C VAL A 42 11.39 -2.93 -12.79
N PRO A 43 10.47 -3.85 -13.14
CA PRO A 43 9.25 -3.46 -13.84
C PRO A 43 8.31 -2.72 -12.89
N ILE A 44 7.81 -1.56 -13.32
CA ILE A 44 6.71 -0.88 -12.63
C ILE A 44 5.43 -1.62 -13.01
N ARG A 45 4.84 -2.32 -12.04
CA ARG A 45 3.65 -3.13 -12.30
C ARG A 45 2.43 -2.22 -12.48
N HIS A 46 1.67 -2.47 -13.54
CA HIS A 46 0.28 -2.05 -13.59
C HIS A 46 -0.55 -3.04 -12.78
N HIS A 47 -0.94 -2.62 -11.58
CA HIS A 47 -1.93 -3.33 -10.81
C HIS A 47 -3.30 -3.05 -11.44
N SER A 48 -3.84 -4.02 -12.18
CA SER A 48 -5.25 -3.97 -12.61
C SER A 48 -6.21 -4.16 -11.44
N ILE A 49 -5.70 -4.71 -10.32
CA ILE A 49 -6.41 -4.96 -9.08
C ILE A 49 -5.69 -4.19 -7.98
N ALA A 50 -6.43 -3.32 -7.28
CA ALA A 50 -5.89 -2.58 -6.14
C ALA A 50 -5.42 -3.52 -5.03
N ASP A 51 -4.33 -3.15 -4.36
CA ASP A 51 -3.84 -3.89 -3.20
C ASP A 51 -4.93 -3.92 -2.11
N SER A 52 -5.13 -5.10 -1.52
CA SER A 52 -6.08 -5.32 -0.42
C SER A 52 -5.37 -5.81 0.83
N VAL A 53 -5.83 -5.35 2.00
CA VAL A 53 -5.31 -5.76 3.30
C VAL A 53 -6.04 -7.02 3.74
N ASN A 54 -5.33 -8.15 3.75
CA ASN A 54 -5.94 -9.47 3.99
C ASN A 54 -5.62 -10.04 5.38
N TRP A 55 -5.39 -9.18 6.38
CA TRP A 55 -5.12 -9.60 7.75
C TRP A 55 -6.37 -9.45 8.62
N ASN A 56 -7.19 -10.49 8.67
CA ASN A 56 -8.38 -10.51 9.52
C ASN A 56 -7.99 -11.09 10.91
N GLY A 57 -8.12 -10.28 11.95
CA GLY A 57 -7.63 -10.56 13.31
C GLY A 57 -8.32 -11.73 14.01
N SER A 58 -7.65 -12.87 14.08
CA SER A 58 -7.96 -13.98 14.99
C SER A 58 -6.70 -14.31 15.82
N THR A 59 -6.84 -14.49 17.13
CA THR A 59 -5.71 -14.68 18.08
C THR A 59 -5.02 -16.03 17.98
N ASN A 60 -5.45 -16.92 17.08
CA ASN A 60 -4.84 -18.24 16.92
C ASN A 60 -4.24 -18.45 15.52
N GLY A 61 -4.03 -17.38 14.75
CA GLY A 61 -3.29 -17.39 13.48
C GLY A 61 -3.93 -18.17 12.32
N ALA A 62 -4.96 -18.98 12.59
CA ALA A 62 -5.75 -19.67 11.59
C ALA A 62 -7.00 -18.83 11.27
N PHE A 63 -6.82 -17.73 10.53
CA PHE A 63 -7.96 -17.16 9.84
C PHE A 63 -8.40 -18.18 8.78
N SER A 64 -9.45 -18.91 9.12
CA SER A 64 -10.00 -19.99 8.31
C SER A 64 -11.37 -19.56 7.80
N VAL A 65 -11.87 -20.25 6.78
CA VAL A 65 -13.25 -20.04 6.29
C VAL A 65 -14.27 -20.14 7.44
N LYS A 66 -14.00 -20.98 8.45
CA LYS A 66 -14.85 -21.16 9.63
C LYS A 66 -14.90 -19.93 10.53
N SER A 67 -13.78 -19.25 10.76
CA SER A 67 -13.76 -17.98 11.52
C SER A 67 -14.40 -16.84 10.74
N ALA A 68 -14.28 -16.82 9.41
CA ALA A 68 -14.96 -15.83 8.57
C ALA A 68 -16.49 -15.95 8.65
N TYR A 69 -17.05 -17.17 8.60
CA TYR A 69 -18.50 -17.40 8.77
C TYR A 69 -19.03 -17.08 10.17
N ALA A 70 -18.17 -17.17 11.19
CA ALA A 70 -18.55 -16.78 12.55
C ALA A 70 -18.66 -15.26 12.67
N LEU A 71 -17.72 -14.50 12.08
CA LEU A 71 -17.73 -13.05 12.07
C LEU A 71 -18.91 -12.47 11.28
N ALA A 72 -19.20 -13.02 10.10
CA ALA A 72 -20.31 -12.56 9.26
C ALA A 72 -21.68 -12.69 9.95
N ARG A 73 -21.90 -13.74 10.76
CA ARG A 73 -23.14 -13.93 11.52
C ARG A 73 -23.28 -12.95 12.69
N VAL A 74 -22.16 -12.52 13.26
CA VAL A 74 -22.16 -11.52 14.34
C VAL A 74 -22.50 -10.14 13.78
N GLU A 75 -22.07 -9.81 12.56
CA GLU A 75 -22.47 -8.57 11.88
C GLU A 75 -23.96 -8.53 11.54
N GLU A 76 -24.55 -9.65 11.10
CA GLU A 76 -26.00 -9.76 10.86
C GLU A 76 -26.83 -9.59 12.14
N SER A 77 -26.32 -10.03 13.31
CA SER A 77 -26.99 -9.83 14.60
C SER A 77 -26.76 -8.45 15.23
N SER A 78 -25.73 -7.70 14.78
CA SER A 78 -25.33 -6.43 15.41
C SER A 78 -25.99 -5.20 14.77
N SER A 79 -26.79 -5.36 13.72
CA SER A 79 -27.62 -4.26 13.18
C SER A 79 -28.87 -3.97 14.04
N SER A 80 -28.88 -4.34 15.31
CA SER A 80 -29.96 -3.94 16.22
C SER A 80 -29.45 -3.76 17.65
N THR A 81 -29.43 -2.48 18.06
CA THR A 81 -29.82 -2.00 19.40
C THR A 81 -28.70 -2.14 20.45
N VAL A 82 -28.44 -1.20 21.37
CA VAL A 82 -29.39 -0.59 22.31
C VAL A 82 -28.88 0.75 22.90
N GLN A 83 -29.82 1.71 22.95
CA GLN A 83 -30.15 2.72 23.96
C GLN A 83 -29.19 2.99 25.14
N GLU A 84 -29.01 4.28 25.45
CA GLU A 84 -29.03 4.79 26.83
C GLU A 84 -29.96 6.01 26.90
N ASP A 85 -31.00 5.88 27.74
CA ASP A 85 -31.83 6.94 28.29
C ASP A 85 -31.00 7.81 29.27
N ASP A 86 -31.06 9.14 29.15
CA ASP A 86 -31.09 10.04 30.30
C ASP A 86 -31.83 11.34 29.94
N GLN A 87 -32.89 11.57 30.72
CA GLN A 87 -33.76 12.76 30.91
C GLN A 87 -35.01 12.93 30.04
#